data_AF-A0A817N6B8-F1
#
_entry.id   AF-A0A817N6B8-F1
#
_cell.length_a   1.000
_cell.length_b   1.000
_cell.length_c   1.000
_cell.angle_alpha   90.00
_cell.angle_beta   90.00
_cell.angle_gamma   90.00
#
_symmetry.space_group_name_H-M   'P 1'
#
loop_
_entity.id
_entity.type
_entity.pdbx_description
1 polymer ?
#
loop_
_entity_poly.entity_id
_entity_poly.type
_entity_poly.pdbx_seq_one_letter_code
_entity_poly.pdbx_strand_id
1 'polypeptide(L)'
;MINFNDNGTVSGIIQDVNGPVKGLCYMNRESIKQTCQHRKLYRYARKLGRVIMKGETSGDVQHIIQISLDCDSGAMLITVDSKKPFCHTGNHSCFCIQASIKANLATLTEHIKSKINDDSYTGIMQRNPQLALAKVTEEFWEVIASH
;
A
#
# COMPACT_ATOMS: atom_id res chain seq x y z
N MET A 1 -3.94 -25.94 7.61
CA MET A 1 -2.84 -26.46 6.75
C MET A 1 -2.69 -25.46 5.60
N ILE A 2 -1.47 -25.08 5.18
CA ILE A 2 -1.28 -24.10 4.09
C ILE A 2 -1.50 -24.78 2.74
N ASN A 3 -2.33 -24.18 1.88
CA ASN A 3 -2.63 -24.69 0.55
C ASN A 3 -1.70 -24.05 -0.48
N PHE A 4 -0.70 -24.82 -0.91
CA PHE A 4 0.19 -24.41 -1.99
C PHE A 4 -0.46 -24.70 -3.35
N ASN A 5 -0.25 -23.82 -4.32
CA ASN A 5 -0.65 -24.05 -5.71
C ASN A 5 0.24 -25.10 -6.39
N ASP A 6 -0.07 -25.43 -7.65
CA ASP A 6 0.65 -26.43 -8.46
C ASP A 6 2.16 -26.15 -8.59
N ASN A 7 2.58 -24.90 -8.41
CA ASN A 7 3.99 -24.51 -8.43
C ASN A 7 4.69 -24.63 -7.05
N GLY A 8 4.02 -25.21 -6.05
CA GLY A 8 4.52 -25.34 -4.68
C GLY A 8 4.65 -24.01 -3.95
N THR A 9 3.86 -23.00 -4.33
CA THR A 9 3.90 -21.65 -3.76
C THR A 9 2.55 -21.19 -3.24
N VAL A 10 2.55 -20.25 -2.31
CA VAL A 10 1.38 -19.55 -1.78
C VAL A 10 1.58 -18.04 -1.94
N SER A 11 0.49 -17.31 -2.12
CA SER A 11 0.53 -15.84 -2.22
C SER A 11 0.71 -15.22 -0.84
N GLY A 12 1.72 -14.37 -0.68
CA GLY A 12 1.98 -13.59 0.54
C GLY A 12 1.73 -12.11 0.28
N ILE A 13 0.64 -11.58 0.83
CA ILE A 13 0.29 -10.15 0.82
C ILE A 13 1.03 -9.49 1.97
N ILE A 14 1.81 -8.46 1.66
CA ILE A 14 2.65 -7.76 2.64
C ILE A 14 1.96 -6.46 3.00
N GLN A 15 1.66 -6.29 4.29
CA GLN A 15 0.98 -5.14 4.83
C GLN A 15 1.89 -4.40 5.81
N ASP A 16 1.91 -3.08 5.73
CA ASP A 16 2.53 -2.26 6.77
C ASP A 16 1.71 -2.35 8.07
N VAL A 17 2.37 -2.26 9.22
CA VAL A 17 1.70 -2.20 10.52
C VAL A 17 0.64 -1.09 10.61
N ASN A 18 0.79 -0.01 9.85
CA ASN A 18 -0.16 1.10 9.80
C ASN A 18 -1.37 0.83 8.89
N GLY A 19 -1.48 -0.37 8.30
CA GLY A 19 -2.62 -0.79 7.48
C GLY A 19 -2.42 -0.85 5.95
N PRO A 20 -1.59 -0.02 5.27
CA PRO A 20 -1.52 -0.08 3.81
C PRO A 20 -0.80 -1.33 3.30
N VAL A 21 -1.31 -1.92 2.21
CA VAL A 21 -0.63 -3.01 1.51
C VAL A 21 0.61 -2.47 0.81
N LYS A 22 1.76 -3.06 1.10
CA LYS A 22 3.07 -2.73 0.52
C LYS A 22 3.35 -3.48 -0.77
N GLY A 23 2.92 -4.74 -0.86
CA GLY A 23 3.23 -5.56 -2.03
C GLY A 23 2.72 -6.99 -1.94
N LEU A 24 2.97 -7.74 -3.00
CA LEU A 24 2.72 -9.18 -3.09
C LEU A 24 4.05 -9.91 -3.30
N CYS A 25 4.19 -11.07 -2.66
CA CYS A 25 5.26 -12.01 -2.95
C CYS A 25 4.71 -13.44 -3.04
N TYR A 26 5.53 -14.36 -3.54
CA TYR A 26 5.25 -15.79 -3.50
C TYR A 26 6.14 -16.43 -2.46
N MET A 27 5.60 -17.38 -1.70
CA MET A 27 6.32 -18.11 -0.67
C MET A 27 6.19 -19.61 -0.91
N ASN A 28 7.29 -20.34 -0.84
CA ASN A 28 7.27 -21.79 -0.74
C ASN A 28 7.50 -22.20 0.73
N ARG A 29 7.41 -23.51 1.01
CA ARG A 29 7.59 -24.07 2.35
C ARG A 29 8.88 -23.60 3.03
N GLU A 30 9.98 -23.55 2.30
CA GLU A 30 11.28 -23.13 2.85
C GLU A 30 11.30 -21.64 3.21
N SER A 31 10.78 -20.76 2.34
CA SER A 31 10.70 -19.33 2.64
C SER A 31 9.80 -19.03 3.84
N ILE A 32 8.74 -19.80 4.04
CA ILE A 32 7.86 -19.65 5.22
C ILE A 32 8.62 -20.07 6.47
N LYS A 33 9.32 -21.22 6.43
CA LYS A 33 10.14 -21.70 7.54
C LYS A 33 11.18 -20.66 7.95
N GLN A 34 11.94 -20.12 7.00
CA GLN A 34 12.93 -19.08 7.26
C GLN A 34 12.29 -17.80 7.80
N THR A 35 11.11 -17.41 7.28
CA THR A 35 10.37 -16.24 7.76
C THR A 35 9.99 -16.38 9.22
N CYS A 36 9.44 -17.53 9.62
CA CYS A 36 9.09 -17.81 11.01
C CYS A 36 10.32 -17.89 11.92
N GLN A 37 11.40 -18.53 11.45
CA GLN A 37 12.62 -18.72 12.23
C GLN A 37 13.36 -17.41 12.49
N HIS A 38 13.49 -16.56 11.48
CA HIS A 38 14.30 -15.35 11.55
C HIS A 38 13.49 -14.08 11.84
N ARG A 39 12.15 -14.16 11.85
CA ARG A 39 11.23 -13.03 12.00
C ARG A 39 11.49 -11.90 10.99
N LYS A 40 11.93 -12.26 9.80
CA LYS A 40 12.19 -11.37 8.65
C LYS A 40 11.48 -11.93 7.43
N LEU A 41 11.06 -11.08 6.49
CA LEU A 41 10.39 -11.55 5.29
C LEU A 41 11.36 -12.27 4.33
N TYR A 42 11.18 -13.58 4.16
CA TYR A 42 11.79 -14.37 3.09
C TYR A 42 10.73 -14.71 2.04
N ARG A 43 11.09 -14.59 0.77
CA ARG A 43 10.20 -14.93 -0.35
C ARG A 43 10.87 -15.88 -1.34
N TYR A 44 10.06 -16.63 -2.05
CA TYR A 44 10.52 -17.43 -3.17
C TYR A 44 10.58 -16.58 -4.45
N ALA A 45 11.79 -16.33 -4.95
CA ALA A 45 12.01 -15.60 -6.18
C ALA A 45 11.85 -16.54 -7.38
N ARG A 46 10.62 -16.66 -7.89
CA ARG A 46 10.27 -17.57 -9.01
C ARG A 46 11.26 -17.51 -10.19
N LYS A 47 11.64 -16.30 -10.63
CA LYS A 47 12.60 -16.11 -11.74
C LYS A 47 14.01 -16.64 -11.44
N LEU A 48 14.41 -16.66 -10.17
CA LEU A 48 15.73 -17.10 -9.72
C LEU A 48 15.71 -18.51 -9.12
N GLY A 49 14.54 -19.14 -9.03
CA GLY A 49 14.37 -20.49 -8.47
C GLY A 49 14.78 -20.65 -7.00
N ARG A 50 14.96 -19.55 -6.24
CA ARG A 50 15.54 -19.60 -4.88
C ARG A 50 14.84 -18.70 -3.88
N VAL A 51 15.04 -18.99 -2.60
CA VAL A 51 14.59 -18.16 -1.48
C VAL A 51 15.51 -16.94 -1.34
N ILE A 52 14.92 -15.76 -1.07
CA ILE A 52 15.64 -14.49 -0.89
C ILE A 52 15.03 -13.73 0.28
N MET A 53 15.87 -13.10 1.11
CA MET A 53 15.41 -12.18 2.15
C MET A 53 15.07 -10.82 1.53
N LYS A 54 13.85 -10.32 1.72
CA LYS A 54 13.49 -8.96 1.26
C LYS A 54 14.33 -7.95 2.04
N GLY A 55 15.05 -7.11 1.30
CA GLY A 55 15.95 -6.11 1.89
C GLY A 55 17.39 -6.55 2.05
N GLU A 56 17.76 -7.77 1.63
CA GLU A 56 19.15 -8.25 1.71
C GLU A 56 20.14 -7.32 1.02
N THR A 57 19.81 -6.87 -0.19
CA THR A 57 20.67 -5.96 -0.97
C THR A 57 20.43 -4.48 -0.63
N SER A 58 19.18 -4.08 -0.39
CA SER A 58 18.81 -2.66 -0.17
C SER A 58 18.92 -2.21 1.29
N GLY A 59 19.13 -3.15 2.23
CA GLY A 59 19.07 -2.91 3.67
C GLY A 59 17.67 -2.57 4.20
N ASP A 60 16.62 -2.73 3.38
CA ASP A 60 15.22 -2.52 3.76
C ASP A 60 14.58 -3.84 4.24
N VAL A 61 15.05 -4.31 5.39
CA VAL A 61 14.58 -5.55 6.01
C VAL A 61 13.16 -5.35 6.53
N GLN A 62 12.27 -6.27 6.18
CA GLN A 62 10.88 -6.26 6.68
C GLN A 62 10.79 -7.16 7.91
N HIS A 63 10.53 -6.56 9.07
CA HIS A 63 10.38 -7.30 10.32
C HIS A 63 8.95 -7.82 10.47
N ILE A 64 8.79 -9.11 10.73
CA ILE A 64 7.46 -9.73 10.83
C ILE A 64 6.84 -9.40 12.18
N ILE A 65 5.62 -8.84 12.15
CA ILE A 65 4.77 -8.63 13.33
C ILE A 65 3.75 -9.76 13.45
N GLN A 66 3.08 -10.07 12.35
CA GLN A 66 1.98 -11.03 12.32
C GLN A 66 1.92 -11.74 10.97
N ILE A 67 1.52 -13.02 11.00
CA ILE A 67 1.17 -13.80 9.82
C ILE A 67 -0.22 -14.38 10.05
N SER A 68 -1.13 -14.13 9.11
CA SER A 68 -2.49 -14.69 9.10
C SER A 68 -2.74 -15.42 7.79
N LEU A 69 -3.58 -16.45 7.82
CA LEU A 69 -4.05 -17.14 6.61
C LEU A 69 -5.46 -16.64 6.28
N ASP A 70 -5.82 -16.67 5.00
CA ASP A 70 -7.21 -16.56 4.59
C ASP A 70 -8.02 -17.83 4.93
N CYS A 71 -9.33 -17.78 4.68
CA CYS A 71 -10.26 -18.82 5.12
C CYS A 71 -10.01 -20.19 4.48
N ASP A 72 -9.50 -20.23 3.25
CA ASP A 72 -9.14 -21.46 2.55
C ASP A 72 -7.63 -21.74 2.59
N SER A 73 -6.85 -20.93 3.30
CA SER A 73 -5.40 -21.04 3.44
C SER A 73 -4.62 -21.00 2.10
N GLY A 74 -5.22 -20.44 1.05
CA GLY A 74 -4.62 -20.22 -0.27
C GLY A 74 -3.80 -18.92 -0.37
N ALA A 75 -3.91 -18.04 0.63
CA ALA A 75 -3.10 -16.85 0.76
C ALA A 75 -2.74 -16.55 2.23
N MET A 76 -1.71 -15.74 2.40
CA MET A 76 -1.28 -15.24 3.70
C MET A 76 -1.19 -13.73 3.70
N LEU A 77 -1.64 -13.12 4.79
CA LEU A 77 -1.41 -11.72 5.13
C LEU A 77 -0.23 -11.64 6.10
N ILE A 78 0.81 -10.90 5.69
CA ILE A 78 2.07 -10.75 6.42
C ILE A 78 2.21 -9.29 6.81
N THR A 79 1.96 -8.99 8.08
CA THR A 79 2.11 -7.65 8.63
C THR A 79 3.56 -7.43 9.01
N VAL A 80 4.15 -6.35 8.50
CA VAL A 80 5.56 -6.01 8.69
C VAL A 80 5.76 -4.60 9.22
N ASP A 81 6.80 -4.43 10.03
CA ASP A 81 7.37 -3.12 10.34
C ASP A 81 8.59 -2.88 9.43
N SER A 82 8.53 -1.81 8.64
CA SER A 82 9.73 -1.23 8.01
C SER A 82 9.54 0.26 7.78
N LYS A 83 10.58 1.01 8.14
CA LYS A 83 10.67 2.47 8.00
C LYS A 83 11.07 2.96 6.60
N LYS A 84 11.51 2.06 5.71
CA LYS A 84 12.03 2.42 4.37
C LYS A 84 11.00 2.13 3.27
N PRO A 85 11.16 2.76 2.08
CA PRO A 85 10.32 2.45 0.93
C PRO A 85 10.39 0.98 0.53
N PHE A 86 9.23 0.34 0.38
CA PHE A 86 9.16 -1.08 0.03
C PHE A 86 9.54 -1.35 -1.43
N CYS A 87 9.13 -0.45 -2.34
CA CYS A 87 9.28 -0.60 -3.78
C CYS A 87 10.68 -0.19 -4.24
N HIS A 88 11.20 -0.89 -5.25
CA HIS A 88 12.49 -0.58 -5.89
C HIS A 88 12.52 0.78 -6.59
N THR A 89 11.36 1.39 -6.85
CA THR A 89 11.22 2.74 -7.41
C THR A 89 11.27 3.86 -6.36
N GLY A 90 11.43 3.52 -5.07
CA GLY A 90 11.44 4.49 -3.96
C GLY A 90 10.05 4.77 -3.36
N ASN A 91 8.99 4.12 -3.86
CA ASN A 91 7.64 4.26 -3.29
C ASN A 91 7.45 3.39 -2.03
N HIS A 92 6.63 3.86 -1.09
CA HIS A 92 6.29 3.11 0.13
C HIS A 92 5.57 1.79 -0.17
N SER A 93 4.77 1.76 -1.24
CA SER A 93 4.07 0.56 -1.73
C SER A 93 4.37 0.34 -3.22
N CYS A 94 4.35 -0.93 -3.64
CA CYS A 94 4.30 -1.30 -5.06
C CYS A 94 2.97 -0.89 -5.72
N PHE A 95 1.91 -0.68 -4.94
CA PHE A 95 0.58 -0.27 -5.42
C PHE A 95 0.40 1.25 -5.36
N CYS A 96 1.40 2.00 -5.84
CA CYS A 96 1.41 3.47 -5.80
C CYS A 96 0.55 4.12 -6.88
N ILE A 97 0.28 3.41 -7.99
CA ILE A 97 -0.65 3.87 -9.03
C ILE A 97 -2.01 3.30 -8.69
N GLN A 98 -2.95 4.16 -8.31
CA GLN A 98 -4.30 3.77 -7.91
C GLN A 98 -5.31 4.43 -8.84
N ALA A 99 -6.19 3.63 -9.42
CA ALA A 99 -7.39 4.12 -10.09
C ALA A 99 -8.57 3.92 -9.15
N SER A 100 -9.22 5.01 -8.77
CA SER A 100 -10.38 4.97 -7.88
C SER A 100 -11.67 5.01 -8.71
N ILE A 101 -12.54 4.00 -8.56
CA ILE A 101 -13.83 3.91 -9.28
C ILE A 101 -14.85 4.91 -8.70
N LYS A 102 -14.70 5.27 -7.42
CA LYS A 102 -15.37 6.40 -6.76
C LYS A 102 -14.30 7.37 -6.29
N ALA A 103 -14.57 8.67 -6.33
CA ALA A 103 -13.68 9.67 -5.80
C ALA A 103 -13.31 9.32 -4.34
N ASN A 104 -12.05 8.96 -4.11
CA ASN A 104 -11.54 8.76 -2.76
C ASN A 104 -11.03 10.11 -2.25
N LEU A 105 -11.49 10.54 -1.08
CA LEU A 105 -11.03 11.77 -0.43
C LEU A 105 -9.51 11.80 -0.24
N ALA A 106 -8.86 10.66 0.01
CA ALA A 106 -7.40 10.61 0.16
C ALA A 106 -6.69 10.97 -1.15
N THR A 107 -7.08 10.33 -2.26
CA THR A 107 -6.54 10.61 -3.59
C THR A 107 -6.84 12.04 -4.04
N LEU A 108 -8.05 12.54 -3.76
CA LEU A 108 -8.41 13.92 -4.05
C LEU A 108 -7.58 14.90 -3.22
N THR A 109 -7.32 14.60 -1.94
CA THR A 109 -6.50 15.44 -1.06
C THR A 109 -5.06 15.53 -1.54
N GLU A 110 -4.47 14.41 -1.98
CA GLU A 110 -3.12 14.41 -2.57
C GLU A 110 -3.09 15.20 -3.88
N HIS A 111 -4.10 15.03 -4.74
CA HIS A 111 -4.21 15.80 -5.97
C HIS A 111 -4.33 17.30 -5.68
N ILE A 112 -5.21 17.71 -4.75
CA ILE A 112 -5.36 19.11 -4.31
C ILE A 112 -4.00 19.65 -3.84
N LYS A 113 -3.30 18.97 -2.93
CA LYS A 113 -1.98 19.40 -2.42
C LYS A 113 -0.96 19.60 -3.54
N SER A 114 -0.97 18.76 -4.57
CA SER A 114 -0.04 18.87 -5.70
C SER A 114 -0.26 20.12 -6.58
N LYS A 115 -1.41 20.80 -6.45
CA LYS A 115 -1.83 21.91 -7.30
C LYS A 115 -1.60 23.31 -6.73
N ILE A 116 -0.97 23.44 -5.56
CA ILE A 116 -0.78 24.73 -4.86
C ILE A 116 -0.09 25.81 -5.72
N ASN A 117 0.78 25.40 -6.65
CA ASN A 117 1.55 26.29 -7.53
C ASN A 117 1.05 26.29 -8.99
N ASP A 118 -0.09 25.65 -9.27
CA ASP A 118 -0.68 25.54 -10.62
C ASP A 118 -1.76 26.63 -10.80
N ASP A 119 -2.01 27.07 -12.03
CA ASP A 119 -3.08 28.01 -12.39
C ASP A 119 -4.45 27.34 -12.58
N SER A 120 -4.54 26.04 -12.30
CA SER A 120 -5.82 25.33 -12.15
C SER A 120 -6.76 25.99 -11.14
N TYR A 121 -8.08 25.79 -11.29
CA TYR A 121 -9.11 26.26 -10.35
C TYR A 121 -8.77 25.91 -8.88
N THR A 122 -8.30 24.68 -8.66
CA THR A 122 -7.86 24.18 -7.35
C THR A 122 -6.67 24.93 -6.78
N GLY A 123 -5.71 25.33 -7.62
CA GLY A 123 -4.57 26.15 -7.22
C GLY A 123 -4.96 27.57 -6.88
N ILE A 124 -5.85 28.18 -7.68
CA ILE A 124 -6.42 29.51 -7.42
C ILE A 124 -7.15 29.52 -6.07
N MET A 125 -7.96 28.50 -5.79
CA MET A 125 -8.69 28.39 -4.51
C MET A 125 -7.75 28.25 -3.31
N GLN A 126 -6.67 27.48 -3.44
CA GLN A 126 -5.69 27.33 -2.35
C GLN A 126 -4.93 28.62 -2.03
N ARG A 127 -4.66 29.45 -3.05
CA ARG A 127 -3.96 30.73 -2.88
C ARG A 127 -4.88 31.86 -2.40
N ASN A 128 -6.20 31.70 -2.52
CA ASN A 128 -7.19 32.73 -2.20
C ASN A 128 -8.21 32.24 -1.16
N PRO A 129 -7.88 32.29 0.14
CA PRO A 129 -8.73 31.72 1.20
C PRO A 129 -10.11 32.39 1.31
N GLN A 130 -10.23 33.67 0.97
CA GLN A 130 -11.50 34.39 0.97
C GLN A 130 -12.45 33.85 -0.12
N LEU A 131 -11.91 33.58 -1.31
CA LEU A 131 -12.68 33.02 -2.43
C LEU A 131 -13.09 31.57 -2.13
N ALA A 132 -12.19 30.78 -1.53
CA ALA A 132 -12.51 29.43 -1.08
C ALA A 132 -13.63 29.43 -0.03
N LEU A 133 -13.57 30.33 0.95
CA LEU A 133 -14.62 30.46 1.97
C LEU A 133 -15.97 30.87 1.36
N ALA A 134 -15.97 31.83 0.43
CA ALA A 134 -17.17 32.24 -0.29
C ALA A 134 -17.81 31.07 -1.03
N LYS A 135 -17.00 30.27 -1.74
CA LYS A 135 -17.46 29.07 -2.45
C LYS A 135 -18.01 27.99 -1.52
N VAL A 136 -17.34 27.71 -0.40
CA VAL A 136 -17.85 26.75 0.59
C VAL A 136 -19.21 27.21 1.14
N THR A 137 -19.36 28.51 1.38
CA THR A 137 -20.60 29.09 1.90
C THR A 137 -21.74 29.02 0.87
N GLU A 138 -21.45 29.32 -0.39
CA GLU A 138 -22.40 29.22 -1.51
C GLU A 138 -22.94 27.79 -1.66
N GLU A 139 -22.05 26.80 -1.79
CA GLU A 139 -22.43 25.39 -1.94
C GLU A 139 -23.19 24.86 -0.71
N PHE A 140 -22.79 25.28 0.50
CA PHE A 140 -23.52 24.95 1.72
C PHE A 140 -24.96 25.46 1.67
N TRP A 141 -25.16 26.71 1.26
CA TRP A 141 -26.51 27.29 1.13
C TRP A 141 -27.33 26.60 0.06
N GLU A 142 -26.75 26.27 -1.10
CA GLU A 142 -27.46 25.54 -2.16
C GLU A 142 -27.93 24.17 -1.68
N VAL A 143 -27.10 23.43 -0.96
CA VAL A 143 -27.49 22.13 -0.38
C VAL A 143 -28.64 22.30 0.62
N ILE A 144 -28.53 23.26 1.54
CA ILE A 144 -29.57 23.52 2.56
C ILE A 144 -30.89 23.98 1.91
N ALA A 145 -30.82 24.80 0.86
CA ALA A 145 -32.00 25.36 0.19
C ALA A 145 -32.61 24.46 -0.90
N SER A 146 -31.96 23.32 -1.22
CA SER A 146 -32.42 22.35 -2.23
C SER A 146 -33.45 21.32 -1.72
N HIS A 147 -33.98 21.52 -0.51
CA HIS A 147 -35.04 20.73 0.12
C HIS A 147 -36.25 21.62 0.43
#